data_AF-A0A8T5XL77-F1
#
_entry.id   AF-A0A8T5XL77-F1
#
_cell.length_a   1.000
_cell.length_b   1.000
_cell.length_c   1.000
_cell.angle_alpha   90.00
_cell.angle_beta   90.00
_cell.angle_gamma   90.00
#
_symmetry.space_group_name_H-M   'P 1'
#
loop_
_entity.id
_entity.type
_entity.pdbx_description
1 polymer ?
#
loop_
_entity_poly.entity_id
_entity_poly.type
_entity_poly.pdbx_seq_one_letter_code
_entity_poly.pdbx_strand_id
1 'polypeptide(L)'
;MKKIHNRFPDVKFRTISLPYLDGLSPTLESTSMKITEENGELSRAIGKFRGMSGEREGIKLTDKEAYNEVTKELLDVVQSAYTMILVLEKQYGIDVEKYQENHIDKLIDKGYIEYVTKKAK
;
A
#
# COMPACT_ATOMS: atom_id res chain seq x y z
N MET A 1 -5.14 -26.92 13.22
CA MET A 1 -4.56 -26.22 12.05
C MET A 1 -5.68 -26.00 11.05
N LYS A 2 -6.18 -24.76 10.87
CA LYS A 2 -7.20 -24.46 9.85
C LYS A 2 -6.54 -24.66 8.48
N LYS A 3 -7.09 -25.56 7.66
CA LYS A 3 -6.70 -25.71 6.26
C LYS A 3 -6.97 -24.38 5.58
N ILE A 4 -5.92 -23.64 5.24
CA ILE A 4 -6.02 -22.44 4.41
C ILE A 4 -6.60 -22.89 3.08
N HIS A 5 -7.90 -22.66 2.88
CA HIS A 5 -8.50 -22.80 1.57
C HIS A 5 -7.88 -21.68 0.75
N ASN A 6 -6.97 -22.03 -0.17
CA ASN A 6 -6.44 -21.05 -1.09
C ASN A 6 -7.55 -20.69 -2.07
N ARG A 7 -8.37 -19.69 -1.72
CA ARG A 7 -9.50 -19.18 -2.54
C ARG A 7 -9.02 -18.72 -3.93
N PHE A 8 -7.73 -18.40 -4.06
CA PHE A 8 -7.11 -17.86 -5.27
C PHE A 8 -5.86 -18.67 -5.69
N PRO A 9 -6.03 -19.92 -6.15
CA PRO A 9 -4.92 -20.83 -6.42
C PRO A 9 -3.94 -20.34 -7.50
N ASP A 10 -4.43 -19.56 -8.46
CA ASP A 10 -3.66 -19.09 -9.61
C ASP A 10 -3.21 -17.61 -9.48
N VAL A 11 -3.55 -16.93 -8.38
CA VAL A 11 -3.09 -15.56 -8.13
C VAL A 11 -1.67 -15.59 -7.58
N LYS A 12 -0.76 -14.86 -8.24
CA LYS A 12 0.61 -14.67 -7.77
C LYS A 12 0.64 -13.55 -6.73
N PHE A 13 1.06 -13.88 -5.51
CA PHE A 13 1.24 -12.90 -4.43
C PHE A 13 2.72 -12.56 -4.26
N ARG A 14 3.01 -11.28 -4.04
CA ARG A 14 4.29 -10.81 -3.51
C ARG A 14 4.03 -10.19 -2.14
N THR A 15 4.70 -10.70 -1.12
CA THR A 15 4.56 -10.20 0.25
C THR A 15 5.58 -9.10 0.53
N ILE A 16 5.12 -8.01 1.13
CA ILE A 16 5.94 -7.00 1.78
C ILE A 16 5.61 -7.08 3.27
N SER A 17 6.62 -7.20 4.11
CA SER A 17 6.44 -7.27 5.57
C SER A 17 6.70 -5.90 6.18
N LEU A 18 5.75 -5.41 6.97
CA LEU A 18 5.81 -4.12 7.65
C LEU A 18 5.60 -4.32 9.16
N PRO A 19 6.32 -3.56 10.02
CA PRO A 19 6.23 -3.71 11.46
C PRO A 19 4.90 -3.19 12.03
N TYR A 20 4.55 -3.72 13.19
CA TYR A 20 3.62 -3.05 14.10
C TYR A 20 4.30 -1.83 14.70
N LEU A 21 3.56 -0.73 14.84
CA LEU A 21 4.05 0.50 15.45
C LEU A 21 3.60 0.58 16.91
N ASP A 22 4.04 -0.38 17.72
CA ASP A 22 3.60 -0.54 19.12
C ASP A 22 4.01 0.61 20.05
N GLY A 23 4.89 1.51 19.58
CA GLY A 23 5.24 2.76 20.27
C GLY A 23 4.22 3.88 20.08
N LEU A 24 3.15 3.65 19.33
CA LEU A 24 2.10 4.63 19.04
C LEU A 24 0.73 4.11 19.51
N SER A 25 -0.20 5.04 19.74
CA SER A 25 -1.62 4.74 19.99
C SER A 25 -2.47 5.24 18.81
N PRO A 26 -2.40 4.59 17.63
CA PRO A 26 -3.08 5.08 16.43
C PRO A 26 -4.61 5.00 16.58
N THR A 27 -5.29 6.03 16.10
CA THR A 27 -6.74 6.06 15.87
C THR A 27 -7.04 6.15 14.37
N LEU A 28 -8.31 6.03 13.97
CA LEU A 28 -8.70 6.23 12.58
C LEU A 28 -8.38 7.65 12.11
N GLU A 29 -8.65 8.65 12.95
CA GLU A 29 -8.36 10.06 12.67
C GLU A 29 -6.85 10.29 12.54
N SER A 30 -6.06 9.84 13.52
CA SER A 30 -4.61 10.07 13.49
C SER A 30 -3.94 9.38 12.31
N THR A 31 -4.37 8.17 11.96
CA THR A 31 -3.84 7.45 10.80
C THR A 31 -4.30 8.09 9.48
N SER A 32 -5.51 8.63 9.40
CA SER A 32 -5.97 9.37 8.21
C SER A 32 -5.16 10.65 7.95
N MET A 33 -4.83 11.37 9.03
CA MET A 33 -3.96 12.54 8.96
C MET A 33 -2.57 12.13 8.47
N LYS A 34 -2.01 11.04 9.02
CA LYS A 34 -0.69 10.56 8.62
C LYS A 34 -0.65 10.10 7.16
N ILE A 35 -1.66 9.35 6.68
CA ILE A 35 -1.78 9.00 5.25
C ILE A 35 -1.78 10.25 4.35
N THR A 36 -2.46 11.32 4.77
CA THR A 36 -2.51 12.58 4.01
C THR A 36 -1.15 13.27 3.97
N GLU A 37 -0.44 13.29 5.10
CA GLU A 37 0.92 13.79 5.23
C GLU A 37 1.88 13.04 4.30
N GLU A 38 1.96 11.71 4.42
CA GLU A 38 2.86 10.88 3.61
C GLU A 38 2.55 10.97 2.12
N ASN A 39 1.26 11.07 1.75
CA ASN A 39 0.88 11.26 0.36
C ASN A 39 1.34 12.63 -0.18
N GLY A 40 1.37 13.66 0.66
CA GLY A 40 1.95 14.96 0.35
C GLY A 40 3.47 14.87 0.12
N GLU A 41 4.18 14.13 0.97
CA GLU A 41 5.62 13.92 0.85
C GLU A 41 5.98 13.11 -0.41
N LEU A 42 5.22 12.04 -0.69
CA LEU A 42 5.32 11.27 -1.94
C LEU A 42 5.07 12.16 -3.16
N SER A 43 4.02 12.98 -3.13
CA SER A 43 3.71 13.90 -4.24
C SER A 43 4.83 14.90 -4.47
N ARG A 44 5.44 15.43 -3.40
CA ARG A 44 6.61 16.31 -3.46
C ARG A 44 7.81 15.59 -4.06
N ALA A 45 8.12 14.36 -3.64
CA ALA A 45 9.23 13.57 -4.18
C ALA A 45 9.08 13.31 -5.68
N ILE A 46 7.85 12.98 -6.14
CA ILE A 46 7.54 12.84 -7.57
C ILE A 46 7.65 14.19 -8.31
N GLY A 47 7.21 15.28 -7.70
CA GLY A 47 7.28 16.63 -8.27
C GLY A 47 8.72 17.11 -8.51
N LYS A 48 9.61 16.84 -7.55
CA LYS A 48 11.05 17.08 -7.69
C LYS A 48 11.65 16.30 -8.86
N PHE A 49 11.33 15.01 -8.97
CA PHE A 49 11.77 14.18 -10.10
C PHE A 49 11.38 14.77 -11.46
N ARG A 50 10.18 15.36 -11.57
CA ARG A 50 9.67 15.95 -12.82
C ARG A 50 10.15 17.39 -13.08
N GLY A 51 10.98 17.97 -12.20
CA GLY A 51 11.35 19.39 -12.27
C GLY A 51 10.17 20.34 -12.11
N MET A 52 9.06 19.86 -11.54
CA MET A 52 7.79 20.60 -11.43
C MET A 52 7.73 21.49 -10.17
N SER A 53 8.75 21.44 -9.31
CA SER A 53 8.78 22.11 -8.00
C SER A 53 9.63 23.38 -7.95
N GLY A 54 9.85 24.06 -9.08
CA GLY A 54 10.54 25.36 -9.11
C GLY A 54 12.01 25.30 -8.66
N GLU A 55 12.64 24.13 -8.79
CA GLU A 55 14.04 23.92 -8.41
C GLU A 55 14.95 24.87 -9.22
N ARG A 56 15.89 25.53 -8.54
CA ARG A 56 16.88 26.41 -9.20
C ARG A 56 17.70 25.58 -10.18
N GLU A 57 17.97 26.11 -11.38
CA GLU A 57 18.92 25.51 -12.31
C GLU A 57 20.22 25.18 -11.57
N GLY A 58 20.57 23.89 -11.50
CA GLY A 58 21.82 23.40 -10.89
C GLY A 58 21.69 22.46 -9.69
N ILE A 59 20.51 22.30 -9.08
CA ILE A 59 20.26 21.27 -8.05
C ILE A 59 19.29 20.23 -8.63
N LYS A 60 19.78 19.38 -9.54
CA LYS A 60 19.00 18.25 -10.07
C LYS A 60 19.44 17.00 -9.33
N LEU A 61 18.52 16.34 -8.64
CA LEU A 61 18.72 14.96 -8.21
C LEU A 61 18.96 14.09 -9.44
N THR A 62 19.84 13.11 -9.33
CA THR A 62 19.92 12.05 -10.33
C THR A 62 18.62 11.24 -10.32
N ASP A 63 18.27 10.61 -11.45
CA ASP A 63 17.10 9.73 -11.53
C ASP A 63 17.10 8.66 -10.42
N LYS A 64 18.28 8.12 -10.10
CA LYS A 64 18.44 7.13 -9.03
C LYS A 64 18.11 7.70 -7.65
N GLU A 65 18.57 8.90 -7.32
CA GLU A 65 18.28 9.55 -6.05
C GLU A 65 16.79 9.88 -5.95
N ALA A 66 16.19 10.38 -7.03
CA ALA A 66 14.77 10.66 -7.07
C ALA A 66 13.92 9.39 -6.90
N TYR A 67 14.25 8.29 -7.57
CA TYR A 67 13.55 7.02 -7.38
C TYR A 67 13.72 6.45 -5.97
N ASN A 68 14.88 6.64 -5.34
CA ASN A 68 15.09 6.24 -3.95
C ASN A 68 14.20 7.05 -3.01
N GLU A 69 14.11 8.37 -3.18
CA GLU A 69 13.22 9.21 -2.39
C GLU A 69 11.76 8.80 -2.59
N VAL A 70 11.29 8.67 -3.84
CA VAL A 70 9.93 8.18 -4.13
C VAL A 70 9.65 6.83 -3.48
N THR A 71 10.63 5.91 -3.48
CA THR A 71 10.47 4.60 -2.86
C THR A 71 10.31 4.68 -1.34
N LYS A 72 11.07 5.56 -0.67
CA LYS A 72 10.94 5.78 0.78
C LYS A 72 9.56 6.32 1.13
N GLU A 73 9.16 7.43 0.50
CA GLU A 73 7.88 8.08 0.75
C GLU A 73 6.70 7.13 0.43
N LEU A 74 6.85 6.30 -0.61
CA LEU A 74 5.84 5.28 -0.94
C LEU A 74 5.71 4.22 0.16
N LEU A 75 6.82 3.79 0.77
CA LEU A 75 6.76 2.85 1.90
C LEU A 75 6.11 3.48 3.13
N ASP A 76 6.31 4.78 3.37
CA ASP A 76 5.67 5.50 4.49
C ASP A 76 4.14 5.60 4.29
N VAL A 77 3.68 5.84 3.06
CA VAL A 77 2.26 5.75 2.70
C VAL A 77 1.71 4.34 2.98
N VAL A 78 2.42 3.29 2.55
CA VAL A 78 1.98 1.90 2.75
C VAL A 78 1.94 1.56 4.24
N GLN A 79 2.94 1.96 5.03
CA GLN A 79 2.96 1.77 6.47
C GLN A 79 1.78 2.46 7.16
N SER A 80 1.48 3.71 6.79
CA SER A 80 0.37 4.47 7.37
C SER A 80 -0.99 3.82 7.06
N ALA A 81 -1.18 3.37 5.82
CA ALA A 81 -2.38 2.64 5.41
C ALA A 81 -2.49 1.28 6.12
N TYR A 82 -1.38 0.53 6.22
CA TYR A 82 -1.34 -0.76 6.91
C TYR A 82 -1.65 -0.60 8.40
N THR A 83 -1.11 0.43 9.06
CA THR A 83 -1.44 0.73 10.45
C THR A 83 -2.94 1.03 10.63
N MET A 84 -3.58 1.74 9.71
CA MET A 84 -5.03 1.97 9.76
C MET A 84 -5.83 0.66 9.60
N ILE A 85 -5.41 -0.24 8.73
CA ILE A 85 -6.01 -1.58 8.58
C ILE A 85 -5.95 -2.34 9.92
N LEU A 86 -4.79 -2.31 10.59
CA LEU A 86 -4.61 -2.95 11.89
C LEU A 86 -5.45 -2.32 12.99
N VAL A 87 -5.70 -1.00 12.95
CA VAL A 87 -6.63 -0.32 13.87
C VAL A 87 -8.05 -0.85 13.66
N LEU A 88 -8.52 -0.94 12.42
CA LEU A 88 -9.85 -1.47 12.08
C LEU A 88 -10.01 -2.92 12.55
N GLU A 89 -9.00 -3.76 12.33
CA GLU A 89 -9.02 -5.15 12.77
C GLU A 89 -9.02 -5.27 14.30
N LYS A 90 -8.06 -4.65 14.98
CA LYS A 90 -7.82 -4.87 16.41
C LYS A 90 -8.81 -4.13 17.32
N GLN A 91 -9.15 -2.88 16.99
CA GLN A 91 -9.99 -2.04 17.85
C GLN A 91 -11.47 -2.14 17.51
N TYR A 92 -11.79 -2.37 16.23
CA TYR A 92 -13.19 -2.42 15.74
C TYR A 92 -13.65 -3.83 15.34
N GLY A 93 -12.78 -4.84 15.42
CA GLY A 93 -13.13 -6.24 15.13
C GLY A 93 -13.48 -6.51 13.67
N ILE A 94 -12.99 -5.68 12.75
CA ILE A 94 -13.26 -5.83 11.32
C ILE A 94 -12.50 -7.03 10.77
N ASP A 95 -13.20 -7.93 10.09
CA ASP A 95 -12.63 -9.06 9.35
C ASP A 95 -11.96 -8.57 8.05
N VAL A 96 -10.72 -8.10 8.17
CA VAL A 96 -9.93 -7.56 7.04
C VAL A 96 -9.67 -8.63 5.99
N GLU A 97 -9.48 -9.89 6.37
CA GLU A 97 -9.28 -11.00 5.43
C GLU A 97 -10.45 -11.08 4.45
N LYS A 98 -11.69 -11.06 4.95
CA LYS A 98 -12.88 -11.05 4.08
C LYS A 98 -12.93 -9.86 3.11
N TYR A 99 -12.57 -8.66 3.57
CA TYR A 99 -12.52 -7.47 2.69
C TYR A 99 -11.39 -7.56 1.66
N GLN A 100 -10.26 -8.15 2.03
CA GLN A 100 -9.14 -8.40 1.12
C GLN A 100 -9.55 -9.39 0.02
N GLU A 101 -10.22 -10.49 0.35
CA GLU A 101 -10.70 -11.46 -0.65
C GLU A 101 -11.66 -10.81 -1.65
N ASN A 102 -12.62 -10.02 -1.16
CA ASN A 102 -13.54 -9.27 -2.02
C ASN A 102 -12.80 -8.24 -2.91
N HIS A 103 -11.73 -7.64 -2.38
CA HIS A 103 -10.91 -6.72 -3.16
C HIS A 103 -10.17 -7.45 -4.30
N ILE A 104 -9.65 -8.66 -4.04
CA ILE A 104 -8.99 -9.50 -5.05
C ILE A 104 -9.99 -9.90 -6.13
N ASP A 105 -11.20 -10.34 -5.78
CA ASP A 105 -12.26 -10.65 -6.76
C ASP A 105 -12.52 -9.47 -7.70
N LYS A 106 -12.71 -8.27 -7.13
CA LYS A 106 -12.91 -7.04 -7.92
C LYS A 106 -11.73 -6.75 -8.86
N LEU A 107 -10.50 -7.08 -8.48
CA LEU A 107 -9.32 -6.90 -9.35
C LEU A 107 -9.25 -7.96 -10.46
N ILE A 108 -9.69 -9.19 -10.19
CA ILE A 108 -9.84 -10.25 -11.20
C ILE A 108 -10.91 -9.83 -12.23
N ASP A 109 -12.07 -9.36 -11.77
CA ASP A 109 -13.17 -8.93 -12.64
C ASP A 109 -12.77 -7.76 -13.57
N LYS A 110 -11.88 -6.89 -13.08
CA LYS A 110 -11.30 -5.78 -13.87
C LYS A 110 -10.20 -6.23 -14.84
N GLY A 111 -9.76 -7.49 -14.78
CA GLY A 111 -8.64 -8.00 -15.55
C GLY A 111 -7.28 -7.46 -15.11
N TYR A 112 -7.16 -6.94 -13.88
CA TYR A 112 -5.90 -6.43 -13.35
C TYR A 112 -5.01 -7.53 -12.76
N ILE A 113 -5.58 -8.70 -12.50
CA ILE A 113 -4.87 -9.89 -12.03
C ILE A 113 -5.10 -11.02 -13.03
N GLU A 114 -4.03 -11.67 -13.46
CA GLU A 114 -4.13 -12.91 -14.23
C GLU A 114 -4.70 -14.01 -13.33
N TYR A 115 -5.91 -14.46 -13.64
CA TYR A 115 -6.56 -15.58 -12.95
C TYR A 115 -7.06 -16.57 -13.98
N VAL A 116 -6.40 -17.73 -14.05
CA VAL A 116 -6.81 -18.79 -14.97
C VAL A 116 -7.95 -19.56 -14.33
N THR A 117 -9.19 -19.20 -14.66
CA THR A 117 -10.31 -20.11 -14.38
C THR A 117 -10.08 -21.37 -15.22
N LYS A 118 -9.72 -22.49 -14.57
CA LYS A 118 -9.81 -23.80 -15.22
C LYS A 118 -11.26 -23.98 -15.65
N LYS A 119 -11.56 -23.74 -16.94
CA LYS A 119 -12.85 -24.09 -17.53
C LYS A 119 -13.10 -25.56 -17.22
N ALA A 120 -14.15 -25.84 -16.46
CA ALA A 120 -14.69 -27.18 -16.36
C ALA A 120 -14.95 -27.68 -17.79
N LYS A 121 -14.22 -28.72 -18.18
CA LYS A 121 -14.55 -29.53 -19.35
C LYS A 121 -15.60 -30.55 -18.94
#